data_AF-A0A833EE77-F1
#
_entry.id   AF-A0A833EE77-F1
#
_cell.length_a   1.000
_cell.length_b   1.000
_cell.length_c   1.000
_cell.angle_alpha   90.00
_cell.angle_beta   90.00
_cell.angle_gamma   90.00
#
_symmetry.space_group_name_H-M   'P 1'
#
loop_
_entity.id
_entity.type
_entity.pdbx_description
1 polymer ?
#
loop_
_entity_poly.entity_id
_entity_poly.type
_entity_poly.pdbx_seq_one_letter_code
_entity_poly.pdbx_strand_id
1 'polypeptide(L)'
;MTQAKITLDQLESFSYKDYISLYKSCGLSIVPLYPSTKIPVVSFERYCNRQPSDEEITKWLSTYFNPEFWKQVWEGKKRPALREKWLNALELSFAKEGKKVDEYNYEGEINIAVIGGVNDLILIDIEDATKIEELKGKSEKEIVEYFKSFGFVVVKTGKPNGYHLWALCKEWKWNKKGTNGEIRAKKQYVVAPPSKHPNGQQYKFLTDFELKYISADVILEKCLKWIGCEEKRKTTEKAKEEKREETPEISEEELKKKEKQRLKEIWKEIKQQAKRLD
;
A
#
# COMPACT_ATOMS: atom_id res chain seq x y z
N MET A 1 -19.44 1.51 -15.62
CA MET A 1 -20.18 2.65 -15.04
C MET A 1 -19.15 3.67 -14.62
N THR A 2 -19.17 4.87 -15.20
CA THR A 2 -18.30 5.97 -14.77
C THR A 2 -18.80 6.42 -13.40
N GLN A 3 -17.95 6.35 -12.39
CA GLN A 3 -18.35 6.75 -11.04
C GLN A 3 -18.54 8.26 -10.99
N ALA A 4 -19.57 8.72 -10.28
CA ALA A 4 -19.77 10.15 -10.09
C ALA A 4 -18.59 10.74 -9.30
N LYS A 5 -18.04 11.83 -9.81
CA LYS A 5 -17.02 12.63 -9.13
C LYS A 5 -17.62 13.26 -7.87
N ILE A 6 -16.96 13.09 -6.72
CA ILE A 6 -17.34 13.75 -5.46
C ILE A 6 -16.41 14.93 -5.22
N THR A 7 -16.96 16.12 -4.99
CA THR A 7 -16.15 17.33 -4.80
C THR A 7 -15.52 17.40 -3.42
N LEU A 8 -14.46 18.19 -3.26
CA LEU A 8 -13.87 18.47 -1.95
C LEU A 8 -14.88 19.01 -0.94
N ASP A 9 -15.70 20.00 -1.33
CA ASP A 9 -16.72 20.57 -0.45
C ASP A 9 -17.72 19.52 0.05
N GLN A 10 -18.08 18.56 -0.80
CA GLN A 10 -18.91 17.43 -0.39
C GLN A 10 -18.18 16.55 0.64
N LEU A 11 -16.91 16.21 0.39
CA LEU A 11 -16.10 15.38 1.30
C LEU A 11 -15.87 16.04 2.67
N GLU A 12 -15.82 17.37 2.75
CA GLU A 12 -15.68 18.09 4.03
C GLU A 12 -16.92 17.93 4.92
N SER A 13 -18.10 17.74 4.31
CA SER A 13 -19.36 17.51 5.04
C SER A 13 -19.61 16.05 5.41
N PHE A 14 -18.78 15.11 4.93
CA PHE A 14 -19.00 13.68 5.12
C PHE A 14 -18.86 13.26 6.59
N SER A 15 -19.85 12.52 7.07
CA SER A 15 -19.69 11.69 8.26
C SER A 15 -18.80 10.49 7.94
N TYR A 16 -18.36 9.78 8.98
CA TYR A 16 -17.60 8.54 8.79
C TYR A 16 -18.38 7.46 8.00
N LYS A 17 -19.72 7.46 8.09
CA LYS A 17 -20.56 6.51 7.35
C LYS A 17 -20.57 6.83 5.85
N ASP A 18 -20.47 8.10 5.51
CA ASP A 18 -20.40 8.56 4.12
C ASP A 18 -19.06 8.15 3.50
N TYR A 19 -17.95 8.26 4.23
CA TYR A 19 -16.65 7.72 3.80
C TYR A 19 -16.67 6.21 3.58
N ILE A 20 -17.27 5.44 4.50
CA ILE A 20 -17.40 3.99 4.35
C ILE A 20 -18.22 3.63 3.10
N SER A 21 -19.33 4.36 2.89
CA SER A 21 -20.21 4.17 1.73
C SER A 21 -19.51 4.54 0.42
N LEU A 22 -18.78 5.65 0.41
CA LEU A 22 -17.93 6.07 -0.70
C LEU A 22 -16.95 4.94 -1.06
N TYR A 23 -16.11 4.52 -0.12
CA TYR A 23 -15.08 3.51 -0.38
C TYR A 23 -15.67 2.20 -0.89
N LYS A 24 -16.76 1.73 -0.28
CA LYS A 24 -17.47 0.53 -0.73
C LYS A 24 -17.99 0.70 -2.16
N SER A 25 -18.66 1.81 -2.47
CA SER A 25 -19.23 2.10 -3.79
C SER A 25 -18.17 2.21 -4.89
N CYS A 26 -16.95 2.64 -4.53
CA CYS A 26 -15.77 2.71 -5.39
C CYS A 26 -15.09 1.36 -5.63
N GLY A 27 -15.62 0.26 -5.08
CA GLY A 27 -14.95 -1.04 -5.17
C GLY A 27 -13.72 -1.15 -4.26
N LEU A 28 -13.49 -0.21 -3.33
CA LEU A 28 -12.34 -0.28 -2.43
C LEU A 28 -12.56 -1.31 -1.33
N SER A 29 -11.49 -2.04 -1.00
CA SER A 29 -11.47 -2.93 0.16
C SER A 29 -10.96 -2.17 1.37
N ILE A 30 -11.75 -2.17 2.44
CA ILE A 30 -11.47 -1.43 3.66
C ILE A 30 -11.48 -2.33 4.89
N VAL A 31 -10.74 -1.92 5.92
CA VAL A 31 -10.77 -2.54 7.24
C VAL A 31 -10.71 -1.50 8.36
N PRO A 32 -11.37 -1.75 9.50
CA PRO A 32 -11.22 -0.91 10.69
C PRO A 32 -9.83 -1.04 11.30
N LEU A 33 -9.30 0.09 11.75
CA LEU A 33 -8.08 0.20 12.54
C LEU A 33 -8.42 0.62 13.97
N TYR A 34 -7.54 0.32 14.93
CA TYR A 34 -7.69 0.88 16.26
C TYR A 34 -7.59 2.42 16.19
N PRO A 35 -8.43 3.16 16.91
CA PRO A 35 -8.42 4.62 16.85
C PRO A 35 -7.05 5.20 17.18
N SER A 36 -6.65 6.25 16.45
CA SER A 36 -5.33 6.90 16.53
C SER A 36 -4.12 5.96 16.35
N THR A 37 -4.31 4.82 15.69
CA THR A 37 -3.23 3.90 15.30
C THR A 37 -3.23 3.61 13.80
N LYS A 38 -2.21 2.88 13.34
CA LYS A 38 -2.15 2.31 11.97
C LYS A 38 -2.38 0.80 11.96
N ILE A 39 -2.96 0.23 13.02
CA ILE A 39 -3.03 -1.22 13.28
C ILE A 39 -4.47 -1.72 13.10
N PRO A 40 -4.72 -2.74 12.24
CA PRO A 40 -6.05 -3.30 12.03
C PRO A 40 -6.63 -3.96 13.28
N VAL A 41 -7.94 -3.76 13.48
CA VAL A 41 -8.71 -4.43 14.55
C VAL A 41 -9.08 -5.87 14.16
N VAL A 42 -9.15 -6.11 12.85
CA VAL A 42 -9.48 -7.40 12.24
C VAL A 42 -8.32 -7.86 11.36
N SER A 43 -8.18 -9.17 11.18
CA SER A 43 -7.26 -9.73 10.19
C SER A 43 -7.62 -9.21 8.80
N PHE A 44 -6.69 -8.48 8.18
CA PHE A 44 -6.92 -7.81 6.90
C PHE A 44 -6.63 -8.70 5.69
N GLU A 45 -5.94 -9.83 5.90
CA GLU A 45 -5.43 -10.73 4.86
C GLU A 45 -6.53 -11.26 3.94
N ARG A 46 -7.72 -11.54 4.50
CA ARG A 46 -8.89 -12.00 3.74
C ARG A 46 -9.46 -10.91 2.83
N TYR A 47 -9.26 -9.64 3.18
CA TYR A 47 -9.74 -8.50 2.42
C TYR A 47 -8.74 -8.03 1.35
N CYS A 48 -7.58 -8.69 1.25
CA CYS A 48 -6.62 -8.46 0.16
C CYS A 48 -7.08 -9.04 -1.19
N ASN A 49 -8.11 -9.88 -1.20
CA ASN A 49 -8.64 -10.53 -2.41
C ASN A 49 -10.14 -10.25 -2.66
N ARG A 50 -10.82 -9.56 -1.73
CA ARG A 50 -12.23 -9.20 -1.84
C ARG A 50 -12.55 -7.98 -1.00
N GLN A 51 -13.63 -7.28 -1.33
CA GLN A 51 -14.21 -6.29 -0.43
C GLN A 51 -14.87 -6.96 0.79
N PRO A 52 -14.97 -6.26 1.93
CA PRO A 52 -15.85 -6.69 3.02
C PRO A 52 -17.30 -6.79 2.55
N SER A 53 -18.05 -7.78 3.03
CA SER A 53 -19.47 -7.93 2.72
C SER A 53 -20.33 -6.90 3.46
N ASP A 54 -21.59 -6.78 3.04
CA ASP A 54 -22.56 -5.88 3.65
C ASP A 54 -22.82 -6.22 5.12
N GLU A 55 -22.84 -7.50 5.46
CA GLU A 55 -22.98 -7.98 6.84
C GLU A 55 -21.75 -7.65 7.68
N GLU A 56 -20.54 -7.78 7.10
CA GLU A 56 -19.29 -7.40 7.77
C GLU A 56 -19.25 -5.89 8.04
N ILE A 57 -19.59 -5.07 7.03
CA ILE A 57 -19.67 -3.62 7.16
C ILE A 57 -20.73 -3.23 8.20
N THR A 58 -21.92 -3.82 8.15
CA THR A 58 -23.00 -3.57 9.12
C THR A 58 -22.54 -3.89 10.54
N LYS A 59 -21.86 -5.02 10.72
CA LYS A 59 -21.25 -5.40 12.00
C LYS A 59 -20.23 -4.36 12.45
N TRP A 60 -19.35 -3.90 11.58
CA TRP A 60 -18.34 -2.89 11.91
C TRP A 60 -18.95 -1.52 12.22
N LEU A 61 -19.99 -1.10 11.50
CA LEU A 61 -20.75 0.12 11.79
C LEU A 61 -21.41 0.10 13.17
N SER A 62 -21.77 -1.08 13.68
CA SER A 62 -22.28 -1.23 15.06
C SER A 62 -21.16 -1.33 16.11
N THR A 63 -19.90 -1.46 15.69
CA THR A 63 -18.74 -1.71 16.56
C THR A 63 -17.53 -0.84 16.19
N TYR A 64 -16.61 -1.34 15.35
CA TYR A 64 -15.30 -0.74 15.11
C TYR A 64 -15.32 0.60 14.36
N PHE A 65 -16.42 0.91 13.68
CA PHE A 65 -16.71 2.20 13.07
C PHE A 65 -17.75 3.00 13.86
N ASN A 66 -17.93 2.70 15.16
CA ASN A 66 -18.83 3.42 16.04
C ASN A 66 -18.04 4.12 17.15
N PRO A 67 -18.02 5.47 17.18
CA PRO A 67 -17.35 6.22 18.23
C PRO A 67 -17.81 5.86 19.65
N GLU A 68 -19.10 5.65 19.87
CA GLU A 68 -19.66 5.33 21.18
C GLU A 68 -19.24 3.93 21.66
N PHE A 69 -19.09 2.98 20.73
CA PHE A 69 -18.52 1.67 21.05
C PHE A 69 -17.09 1.81 21.57
N TRP A 70 -16.25 2.60 20.90
CA TRP A 70 -14.86 2.82 21.32
C TRP A 70 -14.76 3.61 22.61
N LYS A 71 -15.66 4.56 22.86
CA LYS A 71 -15.74 5.26 24.15
C LYS A 71 -15.97 4.30 25.30
N GLN A 72 -16.91 3.36 25.15
CA GLN A 72 -17.15 2.32 26.16
C GLN A 72 -15.96 1.37 26.33
N VAL A 73 -15.22 1.09 25.25
CA VAL A 73 -13.97 0.30 25.33
C VAL A 73 -12.88 1.09 26.06
N TRP A 74 -12.69 2.36 25.73
CA TRP A 74 -11.71 3.26 26.34
C TRP A 74 -11.91 3.40 27.85
N GLU A 75 -13.15 3.62 28.27
CA GLU A 75 -13.56 3.73 29.67
C GLU A 75 -13.52 2.38 30.42
N GLY A 76 -13.18 1.28 29.76
CA GLY A 76 -13.12 -0.06 30.36
C GLY A 76 -14.48 -0.70 30.62
N LYS A 77 -15.58 -0.07 30.19
CA LYS A 77 -16.95 -0.57 30.37
C LYS A 77 -17.29 -1.73 29.44
N LYS A 78 -16.55 -1.89 28.32
CA LYS A 78 -16.83 -2.90 27.30
C LYS A 78 -15.55 -3.55 26.79
N ARG A 79 -15.55 -4.89 26.70
CA ARG A 79 -14.47 -5.70 26.10
C ARG A 79 -13.07 -5.34 26.64
N PRO A 80 -12.75 -5.63 27.91
CA PRO A 80 -11.45 -5.29 28.51
C PRO A 80 -10.25 -5.84 27.72
N ALA A 81 -10.35 -7.06 27.19
CA ALA A 81 -9.29 -7.62 26.33
C ALA A 81 -9.09 -6.87 25.00
N LEU A 82 -10.13 -6.21 24.46
CA LEU A 82 -10.00 -5.35 23.28
C LEU A 82 -9.35 -4.01 23.65
N ARG A 83 -9.68 -3.46 24.82
CA ARG A 83 -9.04 -2.26 25.36
C ARG A 83 -7.54 -2.47 25.53
N GLU A 84 -7.13 -3.57 26.15
CA GLU A 84 -5.72 -3.91 26.33
C GLU A 84 -4.97 -3.99 24.98
N LYS A 85 -5.56 -4.67 23.99
CA LYS A 85 -4.98 -4.71 22.63
C LYS A 85 -4.86 -3.31 22.00
N TRP A 86 -5.85 -2.45 22.22
CA TRP A 86 -5.81 -1.08 21.72
C TRP A 86 -4.72 -0.26 22.42
N LEU A 87 -4.57 -0.37 23.74
CA LEU A 87 -3.48 0.29 24.47
C LEU A 87 -2.11 -0.14 23.96
N ASN A 88 -1.88 -1.43 23.77
CA ASN A 88 -0.63 -1.94 23.18
C ASN A 88 -0.41 -1.39 21.76
N ALA A 89 -1.47 -1.28 20.96
CA ALA A 89 -1.41 -0.70 19.62
C ALA A 89 -1.09 0.82 19.63
N LEU A 90 -1.61 1.54 20.62
CA LEU A 90 -1.29 2.95 20.87
C LEU A 90 0.18 3.09 21.26
N GLU A 91 0.68 2.31 22.22
CA GLU A 91 2.09 2.34 22.65
C GLU A 91 3.04 2.18 21.47
N LEU A 92 2.81 1.15 20.63
CA LEU A 92 3.62 0.90 19.43
C LEU A 92 3.56 2.05 18.41
N SER A 93 2.40 2.69 18.28
CA SER A 93 2.21 3.79 17.33
C SER A 93 2.82 5.09 17.86
N PHE A 94 2.69 5.35 19.15
CA PHE A 94 3.09 6.58 19.81
C PHE A 94 4.59 6.64 20.04
N ALA A 95 5.24 5.49 20.30
CA ALA A 95 6.69 5.41 20.39
C ALA A 95 7.40 5.95 19.14
N LYS A 96 6.80 5.80 17.95
CA LYS A 96 7.34 6.33 16.68
C LYS A 96 7.18 7.83 16.53
N GLU A 97 6.21 8.42 17.24
CA GLU A 97 5.91 9.86 17.21
C GLU A 97 6.45 10.59 18.45
N GLY A 98 7.13 9.88 19.37
CA GLY A 98 7.62 10.45 20.63
C GLY A 98 6.52 10.79 21.64
N LYS A 99 5.36 10.15 21.57
CA LYS A 99 4.21 10.37 22.47
C LYS A 99 4.06 9.28 23.52
N LYS A 100 3.31 9.55 24.60
CA LYS A 100 2.95 8.57 25.63
C LYS A 100 1.45 8.29 25.63
N VAL A 101 1.07 7.05 25.95
CA VAL A 101 -0.35 6.65 25.98
C VAL A 101 -1.13 7.33 27.10
N ASP A 102 -0.49 7.65 28.22
CA ASP A 102 -1.15 8.36 29.33
C ASP A 102 -1.56 9.80 28.97
N GLU A 103 -0.99 10.38 27.91
CA GLU A 103 -1.35 11.70 27.37
C GLU A 103 -2.51 11.61 26.35
N TYR A 104 -2.92 10.40 25.99
CA TYR A 104 -3.98 10.18 25.02
C TYR A 104 -5.35 10.23 25.70
N ASN A 105 -6.25 11.00 25.11
CA ASN A 105 -7.66 10.94 25.40
C ASN A 105 -8.42 10.61 24.11
N TYR A 106 -9.34 9.64 24.19
CA TYR A 106 -10.17 9.29 23.06
C TYR A 106 -11.22 10.38 22.79
N GLU A 107 -11.29 10.88 21.55
CA GLU A 107 -12.16 12.01 21.17
C GLU A 107 -13.29 11.61 20.22
N GLY A 108 -13.52 10.31 20.06
CA GLY A 108 -14.56 9.80 19.16
C GLY A 108 -14.08 9.55 17.74
N GLU A 109 -12.77 9.59 17.48
CA GLU A 109 -12.24 9.28 16.17
C GLU A 109 -12.41 7.80 15.80
N ILE A 110 -12.46 7.52 14.50
CA ILE A 110 -12.34 6.17 13.97
C ILE A 110 -11.20 6.15 12.97
N ASN A 111 -10.58 4.99 12.79
CA ASN A 111 -9.56 4.82 11.77
C ASN A 111 -9.95 3.70 10.78
N ILE A 112 -9.65 3.94 9.52
CA ILE A 112 -9.96 3.11 8.37
C ILE A 112 -8.67 2.91 7.58
N ALA A 113 -8.41 1.69 7.15
CA ALA A 113 -7.42 1.40 6.13
C ALA A 113 -8.09 1.04 4.81
N VAL A 114 -7.46 1.45 3.71
CA VAL A 114 -7.78 1.02 2.35
C VAL A 114 -6.66 0.10 1.86
N ILE A 115 -7.02 -1.06 1.31
CA ILE A 115 -6.07 -2.10 0.87
C ILE A 115 -5.78 -1.95 -0.62
N GLY A 116 -4.50 -1.88 -0.98
CA GLY A 116 -4.02 -1.86 -2.36
C GLY A 116 -4.07 -3.25 -3.01
N GLY A 117 -4.35 -3.25 -4.31
CA GLY A 117 -4.41 -4.44 -5.16
C GLY A 117 -5.80 -5.01 -5.40
N VAL A 118 -6.80 -4.59 -4.60
CA VAL A 118 -8.19 -4.97 -4.84
C VAL A 118 -8.79 -4.03 -5.87
N ASN A 119 -9.45 -4.60 -6.89
CA ASN A 119 -10.05 -3.85 -8.00
C ASN A 119 -9.07 -2.89 -8.68
N ASP A 120 -7.86 -3.37 -8.96
CA ASP A 120 -6.78 -2.63 -9.62
C ASP A 120 -6.27 -1.39 -8.88
N LEU A 121 -6.69 -1.17 -7.63
CA LEU A 121 -6.23 -0.04 -6.84
C LEU A 121 -4.72 -0.13 -6.58
N ILE A 122 -4.03 0.97 -6.87
CA ILE A 122 -2.64 1.20 -6.45
C ILE A 122 -2.59 2.40 -5.52
N LEU A 123 -1.72 2.29 -4.52
CA LEU A 123 -1.52 3.31 -3.50
C LEU A 123 -0.04 3.67 -3.47
N ILE A 124 0.30 4.93 -3.72
CA ILE A 124 1.68 5.42 -3.63
C ILE A 124 1.80 6.17 -2.31
N ASP A 125 2.54 5.61 -1.36
CA ASP A 125 2.83 6.22 -0.05
C ASP A 125 4.13 7.01 -0.16
N ILE A 126 4.03 8.34 -0.25
CA ILE A 126 5.16 9.27 -0.32
C ILE A 126 5.44 9.79 1.08
N GLU A 127 6.65 9.57 1.58
CA GLU A 127 7.02 10.01 2.93
C GLU A 127 7.26 11.52 3.02
N ASP A 128 7.95 12.08 2.02
CA ASP A 128 8.30 13.49 1.96
C ASP A 128 8.39 13.98 0.50
N ALA A 129 7.39 14.74 0.06
CA ALA A 129 7.33 15.29 -1.29
C ALA A 129 8.43 16.33 -1.57
N THR A 130 9.03 16.94 -0.55
CA THR A 130 10.12 17.93 -0.76
C THR A 130 11.43 17.27 -1.22
N LYS A 131 11.53 15.94 -1.10
CA LYS A 131 12.66 15.16 -1.64
C LYS A 131 12.50 14.86 -3.14
N ILE A 132 11.34 15.15 -3.72
CA ILE A 132 11.09 15.00 -5.16
C ILE A 132 11.58 16.27 -5.84
N GLU A 133 12.51 16.14 -6.79
CA GLU A 133 13.19 17.28 -7.42
C GLU A 133 12.21 18.29 -8.03
N GLU A 134 11.20 17.81 -8.76
CA GLU A 134 10.19 18.67 -9.40
C GLU A 134 9.30 19.44 -8.40
N LEU A 135 9.30 19.03 -7.13
CA LEU A 135 8.44 19.57 -6.07
C LEU A 135 9.21 20.36 -5.02
N LYS A 136 10.54 20.49 -5.14
CA LYS A 136 11.34 21.29 -4.21
C LYS A 136 10.88 22.75 -4.22
N GLY A 137 10.61 23.28 -3.02
CA GLY A 137 10.16 24.66 -2.82
C GLY A 137 8.73 24.94 -3.28
N LYS A 138 7.98 23.93 -3.72
CA LYS A 138 6.58 24.08 -4.13
C LYS A 138 5.65 24.18 -2.93
N SER A 139 4.60 24.98 -3.07
CA SER A 139 3.50 25.04 -2.10
C SER A 139 2.66 23.74 -2.13
N GLU A 140 1.89 23.48 -1.06
CA GLU A 140 0.99 22.31 -1.00
C GLU A 140 0.01 22.30 -2.20
N LYS A 141 -0.51 23.47 -2.60
CA LYS A 141 -1.40 23.60 -3.75
C LYS A 141 -0.72 23.17 -5.06
N GLU A 142 0.52 23.59 -5.29
CA GLU A 142 1.28 23.21 -6.48
C GLU A 142 1.63 21.71 -6.48
N ILE A 143 1.97 21.15 -5.32
CA ILE A 143 2.23 19.71 -5.16
C ILE A 143 0.99 18.89 -5.50
N VAL A 144 -0.17 19.29 -4.96
CA VAL A 144 -1.45 18.63 -5.23
C VAL A 144 -1.80 18.68 -6.71
N GLU A 145 -1.68 19.85 -7.35
CA GLU A 145 -2.00 19.99 -8.78
C GLU A 145 -1.04 19.18 -9.65
N TYR A 146 0.24 19.11 -9.28
CA TYR A 146 1.22 18.25 -9.95
C TYR A 146 0.79 16.78 -9.91
N PHE A 147 0.49 16.21 -8.74
CA PHE A 147 0.07 14.82 -8.65
C PHE A 147 -1.27 14.57 -9.36
N LYS A 148 -2.23 15.48 -9.20
CA LYS A 148 -3.54 15.41 -9.86
C LYS A 148 -3.43 15.41 -11.39
N SER A 149 -2.43 16.12 -11.95
CA SER A 149 -2.21 16.14 -13.40
C SER A 149 -1.89 14.76 -14.00
N PHE A 150 -1.41 13.81 -13.16
CA PHE A 150 -1.19 12.42 -13.55
C PHE A 150 -2.39 11.50 -13.24
N GLY A 151 -3.54 12.05 -12.83
CA GLY A 151 -4.76 11.29 -12.59
C GLY A 151 -4.90 10.71 -11.19
N PHE A 152 -4.07 11.13 -10.22
CA PHE A 152 -4.17 10.66 -8.84
C PHE A 152 -5.21 11.42 -8.04
N VAL A 153 -5.94 10.69 -7.19
CA VAL A 153 -6.59 11.26 -6.00
C VAL A 153 -5.50 11.46 -4.94
N VAL A 154 -5.41 12.67 -4.38
CA VAL A 154 -4.35 13.03 -3.44
C VAL A 154 -4.90 13.07 -2.02
N VAL A 155 -4.23 12.38 -1.10
CA VAL A 155 -4.56 12.34 0.33
C VAL A 155 -3.40 12.89 1.12
N LYS A 156 -3.68 13.88 1.99
CA LYS A 156 -2.74 14.36 2.99
C LYS A 156 -2.58 13.32 4.10
N THR A 157 -1.32 13.01 4.45
CA THR A 157 -1.02 12.15 5.60
C THR A 157 -0.77 12.98 6.86
N GLY A 158 -0.52 12.30 7.99
CA GLY A 158 -0.07 12.98 9.21
C GLY A 158 1.39 13.46 9.18
N LYS A 159 2.16 13.22 8.11
CA LYS A 159 3.51 13.78 7.95
C LYS A 159 3.41 15.16 7.27
N PRO A 160 4.23 16.16 7.68
CA PRO A 160 4.18 17.51 7.12
C PRO A 160 4.27 17.59 5.61
N ASN A 161 5.06 16.71 4.97
CA ASN A 161 5.24 16.64 3.52
C ASN A 161 4.85 15.27 2.95
N GLY A 162 4.14 14.43 3.70
CA GLY A 162 3.76 13.09 3.26
C GLY A 162 2.38 13.07 2.60
N TYR A 163 2.24 12.25 1.55
CA TYR A 163 1.02 12.12 0.76
C TYR A 163 0.76 10.64 0.41
N HIS A 164 -0.51 10.23 0.37
CA HIS A 164 -0.90 9.04 -0.36
C HIS A 164 -1.50 9.44 -1.71
N LEU A 165 -1.08 8.79 -2.79
CA LEU A 165 -1.65 8.97 -4.14
C LEU A 165 -2.41 7.72 -4.55
N TRP A 166 -3.67 7.86 -4.93
CA TRP A 166 -4.54 6.73 -5.25
C TRP A 166 -4.95 6.78 -6.73
N ALA A 167 -4.83 5.65 -7.40
CA ALA A 167 -5.26 5.47 -8.79
C ALA A 167 -5.59 4.00 -9.06
N LEU A 168 -6.15 3.71 -10.22
CA LEU A 168 -6.34 2.34 -10.71
C LEU A 168 -5.25 2.02 -11.74
N CYS A 169 -4.70 0.80 -11.71
CA CYS A 169 -3.75 0.34 -12.72
C CYS A 169 -3.90 -1.16 -12.97
N LYS A 170 -4.26 -1.52 -14.22
CA LYS A 170 -4.41 -2.92 -14.63
C LYS A 170 -3.07 -3.64 -14.75
N GLU A 171 -2.06 -2.93 -15.18
CA GLU A 171 -0.77 -3.47 -15.61
C GLU A 171 0.22 -3.68 -14.45
N TRP A 172 0.01 -2.99 -13.32
CA TRP A 172 0.91 -3.03 -12.17
C TRP A 172 0.33 -3.77 -10.97
N LYS A 173 0.96 -4.89 -10.57
CA LYS A 173 0.41 -5.82 -9.56
C LYS A 173 1.34 -6.13 -8.37
N TRP A 174 2.47 -5.45 -8.25
CA TRP A 174 3.46 -5.72 -7.22
C TRP A 174 3.76 -4.49 -6.37
N ASN A 175 4.21 -4.74 -5.14
CA ASN A 175 4.69 -3.67 -4.27
C ASN A 175 6.11 -3.29 -4.66
N LYS A 176 6.48 -2.04 -4.40
CA LYS A 176 7.86 -1.56 -4.56
C LYS A 176 8.19 -0.60 -3.43
N LYS A 177 9.23 -0.91 -2.67
CA LYS A 177 9.76 -0.02 -1.63
C LYS A 177 10.94 0.78 -2.17
N GLY A 178 10.98 2.06 -1.85
CA GLY A 178 12.12 2.94 -2.10
C GLY A 178 12.53 3.69 -0.82
N THR A 179 13.45 4.64 -0.94
CA THR A 179 14.00 5.40 0.19
C THR A 179 13.09 6.54 0.67
N ASN A 180 12.12 6.96 -0.14
CA ASN A 180 11.17 8.03 0.14
C ASN A 180 9.70 7.58 0.10
N GLY A 181 9.45 6.27 0.12
CA GLY A 181 8.08 5.77 0.04
C GLY A 181 7.94 4.35 -0.45
N GLU A 182 6.70 4.00 -0.78
CA GLU A 182 6.34 2.67 -1.26
C GLU A 182 5.15 2.72 -2.23
N ILE A 183 5.21 1.91 -3.28
CA ILE A 183 4.08 1.52 -4.12
C ILE A 183 3.44 0.29 -3.50
N ARG A 184 2.15 0.37 -3.18
CA ARG A 184 1.35 -0.69 -2.56
C ARG A 184 0.24 -1.11 -3.53
N ALA A 185 0.43 -2.27 -4.16
CA ALA A 185 -0.49 -2.84 -5.14
C ALA A 185 -0.91 -4.28 -4.81
N LYS A 186 -0.47 -4.84 -3.67
CA LYS A 186 -0.87 -6.18 -3.22
C LYS A 186 -0.63 -6.38 -1.73
N LYS A 187 -1.65 -6.84 -0.99
CA LYS A 187 -1.54 -7.25 0.43
C LYS A 187 -0.88 -6.19 1.34
N GLN A 188 -1.08 -4.93 1.01
CA GLN A 188 -0.59 -3.77 1.76
C GLN A 188 -1.73 -2.75 1.81
N TYR A 189 -1.76 -1.93 2.84
CA TYR A 189 -2.81 -0.94 3.02
C TYR A 189 -2.21 0.42 3.35
N VAL A 190 -3.03 1.46 3.21
CA VAL A 190 -2.75 2.79 3.73
C VAL A 190 -3.86 3.21 4.67
N VAL A 191 -3.54 4.07 5.64
CA VAL A 191 -4.58 4.75 6.43
C VAL A 191 -5.30 5.76 5.54
N ALA A 192 -6.62 5.77 5.61
CA ALA A 192 -7.49 6.55 4.73
C ALA A 192 -8.28 7.61 5.52
N PRO A 193 -8.73 8.71 4.88
CA PRO A 193 -9.71 9.59 5.49
C PRO A 193 -10.96 8.82 6.02
N PRO A 194 -11.62 9.30 7.08
CA PRO A 194 -11.31 10.48 7.88
C PRO A 194 -10.39 10.15 9.07
N SER A 195 -9.55 9.12 8.99
CA SER A 195 -8.73 8.63 10.12
C SER A 195 -7.84 9.69 10.75
N LYS A 196 -7.49 9.50 12.02
CA LYS A 196 -6.52 10.30 12.76
C LYS A 196 -5.17 9.58 12.85
N HIS A 197 -4.10 10.26 12.46
CA HIS A 197 -2.73 9.80 12.64
C HIS A 197 -2.37 9.76 14.14
N PRO A 198 -1.42 8.91 14.59
CA PRO A 198 -1.01 8.89 16.01
C PRO A 198 -0.49 10.24 16.54
N ASN A 199 0.06 11.09 15.66
CA ASN A 199 0.45 12.45 16.05
C ASN A 199 -0.74 13.43 16.19
N GLY A 200 -1.96 12.99 15.90
CA GLY A 200 -3.20 13.77 16.03
C GLY A 200 -3.69 14.41 14.73
N GLN A 201 -2.86 14.47 13.68
CA GLN A 201 -3.26 15.03 12.38
C GLN A 201 -4.27 14.12 11.67
N GLN A 202 -5.28 14.70 11.05
CA GLN A 202 -6.29 13.94 10.30
C GLN A 202 -5.85 13.72 8.85
N TYR A 203 -6.08 12.50 8.35
CA TYR A 203 -5.96 12.20 6.93
C TYR A 203 -7.12 12.87 6.17
N LYS A 204 -6.81 13.66 5.13
CA LYS A 204 -7.80 14.41 4.35
C LYS A 204 -7.55 14.29 2.85
N PHE A 205 -8.62 14.26 2.07
CA PHE A 205 -8.51 14.42 0.61
C PHE A 205 -8.09 15.87 0.30
N LEU A 206 -7.22 16.03 -0.70
CA LEU A 206 -6.78 17.32 -1.23
C LEU A 206 -7.23 17.55 -2.68
N THR A 207 -7.89 16.55 -3.26
CA THR A 207 -8.56 16.64 -4.57
C THR A 207 -9.97 16.10 -4.46
N ASP A 208 -10.80 16.44 -5.44
CA ASP A 208 -12.05 15.73 -5.68
C ASP A 208 -11.78 14.22 -5.73
N PHE A 209 -12.74 13.43 -5.24
CA PHE A 209 -12.63 11.98 -5.28
C PHE A 209 -13.16 11.46 -6.62
N GLU A 210 -12.25 11.04 -7.47
CA GLU A 210 -12.53 10.38 -8.74
C GLU A 210 -11.36 9.45 -9.08
N LEU A 211 -11.53 8.14 -8.90
CA LEU A 211 -10.47 7.18 -9.23
C LEU A 211 -10.36 7.02 -10.74
N LYS A 212 -9.15 7.22 -11.26
CA LYS A 212 -8.84 7.10 -12.69
C LYS A 212 -7.88 5.96 -12.93
N TYR A 213 -8.00 5.33 -14.10
CA TYR A 213 -6.98 4.44 -14.59
C TYR A 213 -5.78 5.24 -15.07
N ILE A 214 -4.58 4.84 -14.64
CA ILE A 214 -3.31 5.33 -15.15
C ILE A 214 -2.54 4.17 -15.81
N SER A 215 -1.68 4.49 -16.78
CA SER A 215 -0.80 3.51 -17.41
C SER A 215 0.36 3.11 -16.48
N ALA A 216 0.94 1.94 -16.71
CA ALA A 216 2.17 1.54 -16.04
C ALA A 216 3.34 2.51 -16.30
N ASP A 217 3.34 3.25 -17.40
CA ASP A 217 4.39 4.22 -17.73
C ASP A 217 4.46 5.35 -16.70
N VAL A 218 3.31 5.85 -16.22
CA VAL A 218 3.28 6.85 -15.13
C VAL A 218 4.01 6.29 -13.89
N ILE A 219 3.82 5.01 -13.60
CA ILE A 219 4.46 4.37 -12.45
C ILE A 219 5.97 4.27 -12.66
N LEU A 220 6.39 3.78 -13.83
CA LEU A 220 7.80 3.58 -14.19
C LEU A 220 8.55 4.91 -14.25
N GLU A 221 8.01 5.90 -14.94
CA GLU A 221 8.70 7.16 -15.23
C GLU A 221 8.66 8.16 -14.06
N LYS A 222 7.60 8.11 -13.24
CA LYS A 222 7.34 9.06 -12.17
C LYS A 222 7.34 8.41 -10.80
N CYS A 223 6.39 7.51 -10.52
CA CYS A 223 6.19 7.03 -9.14
C CYS A 223 7.43 6.36 -8.55
N LEU A 224 8.17 5.56 -9.34
CA LEU A 224 9.43 4.96 -8.88
C LEU A 224 10.45 6.01 -8.43
N LYS A 225 10.60 7.12 -9.16
CA LYS A 225 11.48 8.22 -8.79
C LYS A 225 10.98 8.93 -7.53
N TRP A 226 9.67 9.18 -7.45
CA TRP A 226 9.05 9.84 -6.30
C TRP A 226 9.30 9.11 -4.98
N ILE A 227 9.22 7.76 -5.00
CA ILE A 227 9.51 6.93 -3.83
C ILE A 227 11.01 6.70 -3.60
N GLY A 228 11.90 7.31 -4.40
CA GLY A 228 13.35 7.16 -4.24
C GLY A 228 13.88 5.78 -4.65
N CYS A 229 13.26 5.15 -5.65
CA CYS A 229 13.88 4.01 -6.32
C CYS A 229 14.87 4.54 -7.35
N GLU A 230 16.15 4.55 -7.01
CA GLU A 230 17.20 4.73 -8.01
C GLU A 230 17.18 3.53 -8.95
N GLU A 231 17.01 3.79 -10.24
CA GLU A 231 17.43 2.82 -11.24
C GLU A 231 18.94 2.64 -11.05
N LYS A 232 19.36 1.48 -10.55
CA LYS A 232 20.62 0.94 -11.02
C LYS A 232 20.40 0.70 -12.52
N ARG A 233 20.62 1.72 -13.34
CA ARG A 233 20.92 1.53 -14.75
C ARG A 233 22.15 0.62 -14.74
N LYS A 234 21.92 -0.69 -14.84
CA LYS A 234 22.86 -1.52 -15.55
C LYS A 234 22.84 -0.91 -16.95
N THR A 235 23.84 -0.09 -17.24
CA THR A 235 24.23 0.19 -18.61
C THR A 235 24.48 -1.18 -19.24
N THR A 236 23.46 -1.68 -19.92
CA THR A 236 23.45 -2.96 -20.62
C THR A 236 24.45 -2.99 -21.78
N GLU A 237 25.14 -1.87 -22.03
CA GLU A 237 26.26 -1.75 -22.97
C GLU A 237 27.61 -2.06 -22.30
N LYS A 238 27.88 -1.57 -21.08
CA LYS A 238 29.19 -1.83 -20.41
C LYS A 238 29.34 -3.26 -19.88
N ALA A 239 28.24 -3.89 -19.47
CA ALA A 239 28.24 -5.30 -19.06
C ALA A 239 28.33 -6.29 -20.24
N LYS A 240 28.19 -5.82 -21.49
CA LYS A 240 28.45 -6.61 -22.70
C LYS A 240 29.90 -6.50 -23.17
N GLU A 241 30.58 -5.38 -22.90
CA GLU A 241 32.01 -5.22 -23.20
C GLU A 241 32.91 -5.92 -22.16
N GLU A 242 32.64 -5.78 -20.85
CA GLU A 242 33.49 -6.37 -19.80
C GLU A 242 33.32 -7.90 -19.62
N LYS A 243 32.41 -8.54 -20.35
CA LYS A 243 32.23 -10.01 -20.37
C LYS A 243 32.69 -10.68 -21.65
N ARG A 244 33.25 -9.91 -22.59
CA ARG A 244 33.78 -10.44 -23.86
C ARG A 244 35.25 -10.86 -23.78
N GLU A 245 35.93 -10.50 -22.70
CA GLU A 245 37.25 -11.04 -22.38
C GLU A 245 37.07 -12.07 -21.26
N GLU A 246 37.60 -13.28 -21.49
CA GLU A 246 37.55 -14.45 -20.61
C GLU A 246 36.25 -15.27 -20.62
N THR A 247 35.86 -15.77 -21.78
CA THR A 247 35.34 -17.15 -21.84
C THR A 247 35.95 -17.83 -23.06
N PRO A 248 36.71 -18.93 -22.91
CA PRO A 248 37.21 -19.65 -24.07
C PRO A 248 36.01 -20.11 -24.90
N GLU A 249 36.04 -19.81 -26.19
CA GLU A 249 35.01 -20.16 -27.15
C GLU A 249 35.01 -21.69 -27.32
N ILE A 250 34.22 -22.38 -26.49
CA ILE A 250 33.99 -23.82 -26.59
C ILE A 250 33.20 -24.02 -27.87
N SER A 251 33.77 -24.75 -28.84
CA SER A 251 33.13 -24.96 -30.13
C SER A 251 31.77 -25.67 -29.97
N GLU A 252 30.85 -25.44 -30.91
CA GLU A 252 29.55 -26.12 -30.90
C GLU A 252 29.68 -27.65 -30.84
N GLU A 253 30.77 -28.21 -31.36
CA GLU A 253 31.05 -29.65 -31.27
C GLU A 253 31.40 -30.09 -29.84
N GLU A 254 32.13 -29.26 -29.08
CA GLU A 254 32.43 -29.56 -27.68
C GLU A 254 31.20 -29.43 -26.78
N LEU A 255 30.32 -28.48 -27.05
CA LEU A 255 29.01 -28.35 -26.39
C LEU A 255 28.14 -29.58 -26.65
N LYS A 256 28.02 -30.00 -27.91
CA LYS A 256 27.27 -31.22 -28.29
C LYS A 256 27.88 -32.48 -27.66
N LYS A 257 29.20 -32.58 -27.55
CA LYS A 257 29.88 -33.69 -26.84
C LYS A 257 29.53 -33.71 -25.35
N LYS A 258 29.59 -32.55 -24.67
CA LYS A 258 29.27 -32.45 -23.23
C LYS A 258 27.80 -32.77 -22.95
N GLU A 259 26.90 -32.29 -23.79
CA GLU A 259 25.46 -32.58 -23.65
C GLU A 259 25.15 -34.07 -23.88
N LYS A 260 25.78 -34.68 -24.90
CA LYS A 260 25.66 -36.13 -25.14
C LYS A 260 26.24 -36.96 -23.99
N GLN A 261 27.33 -36.53 -23.37
CA GLN A 261 27.91 -37.18 -22.20
C GLN A 261 26.95 -37.12 -21.00
N ARG A 262 26.39 -35.94 -20.72
CA ARG A 262 25.44 -35.71 -19.63
C ARG A 262 24.16 -36.55 -19.79
N LEU A 263 23.62 -36.61 -21.00
CA LEU A 263 22.44 -37.44 -21.29
C LEU A 263 22.72 -38.93 -21.09
N LYS A 264 23.93 -39.41 -21.42
CA LYS A 264 24.32 -40.80 -21.16
C LYS A 264 24.38 -41.11 -19.66
N GLU A 265 24.86 -40.18 -18.83
CA GLU A 265 24.91 -40.35 -17.38
C GLU A 265 23.51 -40.40 -16.76
N ILE A 266 22.62 -39.49 -17.17
CA ILE A 266 21.20 -39.49 -16.74
C ILE A 266 20.53 -40.81 -17.12
N TRP A 267 20.73 -41.30 -18.34
CA TRP A 267 20.17 -42.59 -18.77
C TRP A 267 20.73 -43.78 -17.99
N LYS A 268 21.98 -43.72 -17.54
CA LYS A 268 22.60 -44.76 -16.71
C LYS A 268 21.98 -44.78 -15.31
N GLU A 269 21.72 -43.61 -14.73
CA GLU A 269 21.04 -43.47 -13.44
C GLU A 269 19.61 -43.98 -13.49
N ILE A 270 18.84 -43.61 -14.52
CA ILE A 270 17.46 -44.09 -14.71
C ILE A 270 17.43 -45.63 -14.82
N LYS A 271 18.36 -46.24 -15.56
CA LYS A 271 18.45 -47.71 -15.65
C LYS A 271 18.82 -48.39 -14.33
N GLN A 272 19.67 -47.75 -13.52
CA GLN A 272 20.00 -48.27 -12.18
C GLN A 272 18.84 -48.15 -11.21
N GLN A 273 18.03 -47.09 -11.31
CA GLN A 273 16.82 -46.94 -10.49
C GLN A 273 15.74 -47.95 -10.89
N ALA A 274 15.53 -48.19 -12.19
CA ALA A 274 14.59 -49.19 -12.67
C ALA A 274 14.93 -50.61 -12.18
N LYS A 275 16.22 -50.99 -12.18
CA LYS A 275 16.69 -52.29 -11.64
C LYS A 275 16.54 -52.46 -10.12
N ARG A 276 16.26 -51.39 -9.38
CA ARG A 276 16.01 -51.45 -7.92
C ARG A 276 14.53 -51.59 -7.60
N LEU A 277 13.66 -51.49 -8.60
CA LEU A 277 12.21 -51.54 -8.48
C LEU A 277 11.62 -52.86 -9.02
N ASP A 278 12.46 -53.74 -9.59
CA ASP A 278 12.21 -55.15 -9.90
C ASP A 278 12.94 -56.04 -8.87
#